data_AF-A0AA38BTT5-F1
#
_entry.id   AF-A0AA38BTT5-F1
#
_cell.length_a   1.000
_cell.length_b   1.000
_cell.length_c   1.000
_cell.angle_alpha   90.00
_cell.angle_beta   90.00
_cell.angle_gamma   90.00
#
_symmetry.space_group_name_H-M   'P 1'
#
loop_
_entity.id
_entity.type
_entity.pdbx_description
1 polymer ?
#
loop_
_entity_poly.entity_id
_entity_poly.type
_entity_poly.pdbx_seq_one_letter_code
_entity_poly.pdbx_strand_id
1 'polypeptide(L)'
;LSKDGQGICRTDIHLENNTDINLVFQNQSTSYFVNGKNISGYFAIDYTAEELLSNISAIQAFTSRTHVFDRTFPVLPPEALSSFGASAVWLNVQYSKFYDEHNLSMPSYVRSLSKTMTVDYISSAEVGFLRAIEP
;
A
#
# COMPACT_ATOMS: atom_id res chain seq x y z
N LEU A 1 -3.50 -0.83 3.00
CA LEU A 1 -4.18 0.14 3.89
C LEU A 1 -3.35 0.32 5.14
N SER A 2 -3.29 1.55 5.66
CA SER A 2 -2.76 1.84 6.99
C SER A 2 -3.69 1.31 8.09
N LYS A 3 -3.25 1.38 9.34
CA LYS A 3 -4.01 1.02 10.55
C LYS A 3 -5.38 1.71 10.64
N ASP A 4 -5.45 2.95 10.18
CA ASP A 4 -6.65 3.80 10.14
C ASP A 4 -7.38 3.74 8.79
N GLY A 5 -7.09 2.74 7.97
CA GLY A 5 -7.87 2.41 6.77
C GLY A 5 -7.61 3.31 5.56
N GLN A 6 -6.52 4.07 5.55
CA GLN A 6 -6.14 4.91 4.41
C GLN A 6 -5.28 4.14 3.40
N GLY A 7 -5.35 4.54 2.13
CA GLY A 7 -4.55 3.96 1.06
C GLY A 7 -3.11 4.46 1.06
N ILE A 8 -2.20 3.59 0.63
CA ILE A 8 -0.79 3.90 0.47
C ILE A 8 -0.31 3.27 -0.84
N CYS A 9 0.34 4.04 -1.70
CA CYS A 9 0.86 3.57 -2.98
C CYS A 9 2.23 2.91 -2.80
N ARG A 10 2.24 1.64 -2.40
CA ARG A 10 3.42 0.77 -2.43
C ARG A 10 3.08 -0.62 -2.94
N THR A 11 4.10 -1.30 -3.45
CA THR A 11 4.00 -2.69 -3.89
C THR A 11 4.46 -3.61 -2.77
N ASP A 12 4.03 -4.86 -2.78
CA ASP A 12 4.36 -5.85 -1.75
C ASP A 12 3.75 -5.51 -0.38
N ILE A 13 3.63 -6.52 0.47
CA ILE A 13 3.11 -6.39 1.83
C ILE A 13 4.17 -5.93 2.83
N HIS A 14 5.44 -6.24 2.55
CA HIS A 14 6.61 -5.82 3.32
C HIS A 14 7.04 -4.42 2.87
N LEU A 15 6.77 -3.41 3.70
CA LEU A 15 7.10 -2.02 3.36
C LEU A 15 8.61 -1.79 3.29
N GLU A 16 9.42 -2.53 4.05
CA GLU A 16 10.89 -2.42 4.05
C GLU A 16 11.54 -2.83 2.72
N ASN A 17 10.82 -3.54 1.85
CA ASN A 17 11.34 -3.93 0.54
C ASN A 17 11.49 -2.74 -0.41
N ASN A 18 10.76 -1.63 -0.17
CA ASN A 18 10.74 -0.48 -1.07
C ASN A 18 10.58 0.87 -0.34
N THR A 19 10.77 0.86 0.98
CA THR A 19 10.85 2.07 1.82
C THR A 19 11.94 1.92 2.87
N ASP A 20 12.32 3.01 3.50
CA ASP A 20 13.27 3.05 4.62
C ASP A 20 12.62 2.83 6.00
N ILE A 21 11.41 2.26 6.05
CA ILE A 21 10.61 2.08 7.28
C ILE A 21 11.36 1.38 8.42
N ASN A 22 12.24 0.42 8.10
CA ASN A 22 13.03 -0.31 9.09
C ASN A 22 14.13 0.54 9.74
N LEU A 23 14.55 1.62 9.09
CA LEU A 23 15.50 2.60 9.65
C LEU A 23 14.78 3.65 10.51
N VAL A 24 13.53 3.95 10.17
CA VAL A 24 12.68 4.93 10.86
C VAL A 24 12.04 4.33 12.11
N PHE A 25 11.40 3.17 11.99
CA PHE A 25 10.70 2.46 13.08
C PHE A 25 11.50 1.25 13.56
N GLN A 26 12.72 1.49 14.04
CA GLN A 26 13.65 0.42 14.39
C GLN A 26 13.09 -0.57 15.42
N ASN A 27 13.28 -1.86 15.17
CA ASN A 27 12.88 -2.97 16.04
C ASN A 27 11.35 -3.07 16.26
N GLN A 28 10.55 -2.57 15.33
CA GLN A 28 9.08 -2.64 15.38
C GLN A 28 8.49 -3.61 14.37
N SER A 29 9.27 -4.59 13.88
CA SER A 29 8.71 -5.62 13.00
C SER A 29 7.70 -6.48 13.75
N THR A 30 6.64 -6.86 13.05
CA THR A 30 5.56 -7.71 13.54
C THR A 30 5.54 -9.01 12.72
N SER A 31 4.66 -9.95 13.08
CA SER A 31 4.50 -11.20 12.33
C SER A 31 3.02 -11.48 12.10
N TYR A 32 2.69 -11.81 10.86
CA TYR A 32 1.32 -12.09 10.44
C TYR A 32 1.26 -13.33 9.55
N PHE A 33 0.09 -13.96 9.55
CA PHE A 33 -0.21 -15.04 8.64
C PHE A 33 -0.75 -14.48 7.33
N VAL A 34 0.00 -14.62 6.25
CA VAL A 34 -0.33 -14.05 4.94
C VAL A 34 -0.24 -15.15 3.91
N ASN A 35 -1.33 -15.37 3.17
CA ASN A 35 -1.42 -16.38 2.11
C ASN A 35 -0.93 -17.79 2.54
N GLY A 36 -1.25 -18.20 3.77
CA GLY A 36 -0.88 -19.54 4.25
C GLY A 36 0.49 -19.64 4.93
N LYS A 37 1.22 -18.53 5.09
CA LYS A 37 2.57 -18.51 5.69
C LYS A 37 2.66 -17.46 6.79
N ASN A 38 3.33 -17.80 7.89
CA ASN A 38 3.73 -16.81 8.88
C ASN A 38 4.96 -16.07 8.36
N ILE A 39 4.84 -14.75 8.18
CA ILE A 39 5.91 -13.87 7.70
C ILE A 39 6.12 -12.73 8.68
N SER A 40 7.36 -12.25 8.77
CA SER A 40 7.76 -11.17 9.68
C SER A 40 8.33 -10.00 8.88
N GLY A 41 8.02 -8.78 9.29
CA GLY A 41 8.43 -7.57 8.58
C GLY A 41 7.69 -6.33 9.04
N TYR A 42 7.63 -5.31 8.18
CA TYR A 42 6.93 -4.06 8.45
C TYR A 42 5.67 -3.96 7.60
N PHE A 43 4.50 -3.96 8.26
CA PHE A 43 3.21 -3.99 7.60
C PHE A 43 2.51 -2.64 7.76
N ALA A 44 1.85 -2.18 6.68
CA ALA A 44 1.11 -0.91 6.73
C ALA A 44 0.04 -0.86 7.84
N ILE A 45 -0.54 -2.01 8.23
CA ILE A 45 -1.59 -2.10 9.25
C ILE A 45 -1.11 -1.77 10.67
N ASP A 46 0.20 -1.71 10.90
CA ASP A 46 0.78 -1.43 12.22
C ASP A 46 0.85 0.08 12.50
N TYR A 47 0.76 0.92 11.45
CA TYR A 47 1.02 2.35 11.49
C TYR A 47 -0.15 3.16 10.91
N THR A 48 -0.37 4.37 11.41
CA THR A 48 -1.36 5.29 10.83
C THR A 48 -0.90 5.82 9.48
N ALA A 49 -1.83 6.36 8.70
CA ALA A 49 -1.51 7.01 7.44
C ALA A 49 -0.53 8.18 7.63
N GLU A 50 -0.73 8.98 8.68
CA GLU A 50 0.14 10.10 9.03
C GLU A 50 1.57 9.62 9.32
N GLU A 51 1.71 8.58 10.15
CA GLU A 51 3.02 8.01 10.47
C GLU A 51 3.77 7.56 9.21
N LEU A 52 3.07 6.91 8.26
CA LEU A 52 3.67 6.40 7.04
C LEU A 52 3.94 7.51 6.00
N LEU A 53 3.01 8.44 5.80
CA LEU A 53 3.15 9.47 4.75
C LEU A 53 4.13 10.57 5.15
N SER A 54 4.34 10.82 6.45
CA SER A 54 5.21 11.89 6.94
C SER A 54 6.63 11.45 7.27
N ASN A 55 6.84 10.18 7.65
CA ASN A 55 8.14 9.76 8.21
C ASN A 55 8.97 8.84 7.31
N ILE A 56 8.36 8.12 6.36
CA ILE A 56 9.09 7.16 5.51
C ILE A 56 9.16 7.62 4.06
N SER A 57 10.23 7.20 3.40
CA SER A 57 10.55 7.56 2.03
C SER A 57 10.73 6.32 1.17
N ALA A 58 10.52 6.50 -0.15
CA ALA A 58 10.79 5.47 -1.14
C ALA A 58 12.28 5.12 -1.19
N ILE A 59 12.58 3.84 -1.39
CA ILE A 59 13.90 3.37 -1.80
C ILE A 59 13.76 2.43 -3.00
N GLN A 60 14.87 2.10 -3.65
CA GLN A 60 14.90 1.10 -4.71
C GLN A 60 14.38 -0.27 -4.22
N ALA A 61 13.37 -0.81 -4.92
CA ALA A 61 12.82 -2.13 -4.60
C ALA A 61 13.77 -3.31 -4.90
N PHE A 62 14.82 -3.07 -5.71
CA PHE A 62 15.79 -4.07 -6.12
C PHE A 62 17.19 -3.49 -6.05
N THR A 63 18.12 -4.21 -5.45
CA THR A 63 19.52 -3.79 -5.30
C THR A 63 20.28 -3.65 -6.61
N SER A 64 19.75 -4.21 -7.70
CA SER A 64 20.28 -4.02 -9.05
C SER A 64 19.97 -2.63 -9.64
N ARG A 65 19.05 -1.86 -9.04
CA ARG A 65 18.75 -0.47 -9.42
C ARG A 65 19.66 0.49 -8.64
N THR A 66 19.90 1.67 -9.23
CA THR A 66 20.69 2.72 -8.58
C THR A 66 20.00 3.25 -7.32
N HIS A 67 20.78 3.59 -6.29
CA HIS A 67 20.34 4.16 -5.02
C HIS A 67 20.22 5.69 -5.06
N VAL A 68 20.48 6.33 -6.20
CA VAL A 68 20.56 7.80 -6.34
C VAL A 68 19.23 8.50 -5.99
N PHE A 69 18.10 7.81 -6.09
CA PHE A 69 16.78 8.37 -5.73
C PHE A 69 16.26 7.89 -4.38
N ASP A 70 17.03 7.09 -3.64
CA ASP A 70 16.60 6.61 -2.33
C ASP A 70 16.40 7.79 -1.39
N ARG A 71 15.33 7.73 -0.60
CA ARG A 71 14.95 8.74 0.39
C ARG A 71 14.73 10.14 -0.17
N THR A 72 14.56 10.27 -1.49
CA THR A 72 14.28 11.55 -2.15
C THR A 72 12.78 11.85 -2.19
N PHE A 73 11.94 10.82 -2.25
CA PHE A 73 10.50 10.97 -2.43
C PHE A 73 9.73 10.30 -1.29
N PRO A 74 8.68 10.95 -0.76
CA PRO A 74 7.85 10.35 0.27
C PRO A 74 7.03 9.19 -0.28
N VAL A 75 6.39 8.46 0.63
CA VAL A 75 5.26 7.62 0.26
C VAL A 75 4.03 8.50 0.01
N LEU A 76 3.22 8.12 -0.98
CA LEU A 76 2.04 8.89 -1.38
C LEU A 76 0.77 8.05 -1.22
N PRO A 77 -0.36 8.68 -0.86
CA PRO A 77 -1.65 8.03 -0.93
C PRO A 77 -2.19 8.01 -2.38
N PRO A 78 -3.10 7.10 -2.74
CA PRO A 78 -3.72 7.06 -4.07
C PRO A 78 -4.35 8.38 -4.53
N GLU A 79 -4.94 9.13 -3.62
CA GLU A 79 -5.61 10.42 -3.87
C GLU A 79 -4.65 11.48 -4.46
N ALA A 80 -3.35 11.37 -4.16
CA ALA A 80 -2.33 12.28 -4.70
C ALA A 80 -2.16 12.15 -6.22
N LEU A 81 -2.60 11.05 -6.83
CA LEU A 81 -2.53 10.83 -8.29
C LEU A 81 -3.27 11.90 -9.09
N SER A 82 -4.34 12.47 -8.52
CA SER A 82 -5.11 13.56 -9.13
C SER A 82 -4.26 14.81 -9.44
N SER A 83 -3.20 15.07 -8.65
CA SER A 83 -2.31 16.22 -8.82
C SER A 83 -1.27 16.05 -9.93
N PHE A 84 -1.07 14.83 -10.44
CA PHE A 84 -0.04 14.56 -11.47
C PHE A 84 -0.55 14.69 -12.91
N GLY A 85 -1.83 14.97 -13.13
CA GLY A 85 -2.40 15.16 -14.47
C GLY A 85 -2.34 13.90 -15.35
N ALA A 86 -2.45 12.72 -14.75
CA ALA A 86 -2.41 11.46 -15.49
C ALA A 86 -3.64 11.31 -16.41
N SER A 87 -3.42 10.90 -17.67
CA SER A 87 -4.51 10.67 -18.63
C SER A 87 -5.36 9.44 -18.31
N ALA A 88 -4.82 8.50 -17.53
CA ALA A 88 -5.52 7.32 -17.03
C ALA A 88 -4.84 6.83 -15.74
N VAL A 89 -5.64 6.28 -14.83
CA VAL A 89 -5.19 5.69 -13.57
C VAL A 89 -5.49 4.19 -13.57
N TRP A 90 -4.46 3.39 -13.36
CA TRP A 90 -4.59 1.95 -13.09
C TRP A 90 -4.23 1.66 -11.64
N LEU A 91 -5.21 1.21 -10.86
CA LEU A 91 -5.04 0.80 -9.48
C LEU A 91 -4.87 -0.73 -9.37
N ASN A 92 -3.71 -1.17 -8.89
CA ASN A 92 -3.48 -2.57 -8.54
C ASN A 92 -3.69 -2.80 -7.04
N VAL A 93 -4.71 -3.56 -6.67
CA VAL A 93 -5.06 -3.86 -5.28
C VAL A 93 -4.50 -5.21 -4.88
N GLN A 94 -3.67 -5.21 -3.83
CA GLN A 94 -2.95 -6.39 -3.34
C GLN A 94 -3.41 -6.75 -1.94
N TYR A 95 -3.43 -8.05 -1.64
CA TYR A 95 -3.64 -8.61 -0.31
C TYR A 95 -4.98 -8.23 0.36
N SER A 96 -6.05 -8.07 -0.40
CA SER A 96 -7.39 -7.73 0.11
C SER A 96 -7.84 -8.64 1.24
N LYS A 97 -7.65 -9.96 1.11
CA LYS A 97 -8.05 -10.91 2.15
C LYS A 97 -7.32 -10.68 3.46
N PHE A 98 -6.02 -10.38 3.41
CA PHE A 98 -5.23 -10.05 4.60
C PHE A 98 -5.82 -8.82 5.29
N TYR A 99 -6.09 -7.74 4.54
CA TYR A 99 -6.70 -6.56 5.14
C TYR A 99 -8.08 -6.86 5.75
N ASP A 100 -8.91 -7.68 5.08
CA ASP A 100 -10.23 -8.06 5.59
C ASP A 100 -10.12 -8.84 6.92
N GLU A 101 -9.14 -9.75 7.05
CA GLU A 101 -8.83 -10.48 8.29
C GLU A 101 -8.39 -9.56 9.45
N HIS A 102 -7.95 -8.34 9.13
CA HIS A 102 -7.54 -7.29 10.07
C HIS A 102 -8.57 -6.15 10.20
N ASN A 103 -9.85 -6.41 9.87
CA ASN A 103 -10.96 -5.46 9.95
C ASN A 103 -10.80 -4.23 9.05
N LEU A 104 -10.07 -4.34 7.94
CA LEU A 104 -9.87 -3.28 6.96
C LEU A 104 -10.40 -3.74 5.59
N SER A 105 -11.29 -2.96 4.97
CA SER A 105 -11.94 -3.37 3.72
C SER A 105 -11.37 -2.65 2.51
N MET A 106 -10.56 -3.36 1.71
CA MET A 106 -10.09 -2.87 0.41
C MET A 106 -11.23 -2.53 -0.57
N PRO A 107 -12.30 -3.36 -0.73
CA PRO A 107 -13.44 -3.00 -1.57
C PRO A 107 -14.11 -1.69 -1.15
N SER A 108 -14.28 -1.47 0.16
CA SER A 108 -14.89 -0.25 0.69
C SER A 108 -14.01 0.97 0.46
N TYR A 109 -12.70 0.84 0.69
CA TYR A 109 -11.72 1.89 0.39
C TYR A 109 -11.75 2.28 -1.09
N VAL A 110 -11.68 1.30 -2.00
CA VAL A 110 -11.70 1.55 -3.45
C VAL A 110 -12.99 2.23 -3.89
N ARG A 111 -14.16 1.80 -3.40
CA ARG A 111 -15.43 2.50 -3.67
C ARG A 111 -15.45 3.94 -3.17
N SER A 112 -14.81 4.21 -2.03
CA SER A 112 -14.67 5.56 -1.50
C SER A 112 -13.76 6.41 -2.39
N LEU A 113 -12.61 5.84 -2.79
CA LEU A 113 -11.65 6.48 -3.68
C LEU A 113 -12.25 6.81 -5.05
N SER A 114 -13.06 5.92 -5.63
CA SER A 114 -13.76 6.18 -6.90
C SER A 114 -14.79 7.32 -6.84
N LYS A 115 -15.15 7.80 -5.65
CA LYS A 115 -16.00 9.00 -5.50
C LYS A 115 -15.19 10.30 -5.54
N THR A 116 -13.88 10.24 -5.27
CA THR A 116 -13.01 11.41 -5.18
C THR A 116 -12.07 11.55 -6.37
N MET A 117 -11.76 10.45 -7.07
CA MET A 117 -10.95 10.47 -8.30
C MET A 117 -11.41 9.39 -9.29
N THR A 118 -11.12 9.63 -10.57
CA THR A 118 -11.32 8.63 -11.63
C THR A 118 -10.29 7.51 -11.49
N VAL A 119 -10.76 6.26 -11.48
CA VAL A 119 -9.93 5.06 -11.58
C VAL A 119 -10.37 4.30 -12.82
N ASP A 120 -9.56 4.34 -13.88
CA ASP A 120 -9.91 3.78 -15.19
C ASP A 120 -9.82 2.25 -15.22
N TYR A 121 -8.83 1.69 -14.52
CA TYR A 121 -8.59 0.26 -14.48
C TYR A 121 -8.30 -0.20 -13.05
N ILE A 122 -8.89 -1.33 -12.67
CA ILE A 122 -8.61 -2.00 -11.40
C ILE A 122 -8.11 -3.42 -11.70
N SER A 123 -7.00 -3.81 -11.08
CA SER A 123 -6.51 -5.19 -11.10
C SER A 123 -6.30 -5.72 -9.69
N SER A 124 -6.39 -7.03 -9.55
CA SER A 124 -5.98 -7.74 -8.34
C SER A 124 -5.70 -9.20 -8.68
N ALA A 125 -4.79 -9.83 -7.92
CA ALA A 125 -4.58 -11.28 -7.97
C ALA A 125 -5.70 -12.05 -7.24
N GLU A 126 -6.53 -11.37 -6.46
CA GLU A 126 -7.56 -11.99 -5.62
C GLU A 126 -8.94 -11.86 -6.26
N VAL A 127 -9.44 -12.97 -6.83
CA VAL A 127 -10.78 -13.02 -7.44
C VAL A 127 -11.90 -12.64 -6.46
N GLY A 128 -11.72 -12.91 -5.16
CA GLY A 128 -12.67 -12.51 -4.12
C GLY A 128 -12.84 -11.00 -4.04
N PHE A 129 -11.73 -10.25 -4.11
CA PHE A 129 -11.76 -8.79 -4.17
C PHE A 129 -12.48 -8.31 -5.43
N LEU A 130 -12.12 -8.85 -6.61
CA LEU A 130 -12.72 -8.44 -7.88
C LEU A 130 -14.24 -8.64 -7.90
N ARG A 131 -14.74 -9.78 -7.40
CA ARG A 131 -16.18 -10.02 -7.23
C ARG A 131 -16.83 -9.06 -6.25
N ALA A 132 -16.10 -8.67 -5.19
CA ALA A 132 -16.63 -7.78 -4.17
C ALA A 132 -16.74 -6.32 -4.63
N ILE A 133 -16.06 -5.91 -5.72
CA ILE A 133 -16.15 -4.57 -6.31
C ILE A 133 -16.91 -4.54 -7.64
N GLU A 134 -17.35 -5.69 -8.14
CA GLU A 134 -18.22 -5.79 -9.30
C GLU A 134 -19.52 -4.98 -9.04
N PRO A 135 -20.06 -4.26 -10.04
CA PRO A 135 -21.30 -3.49 -9.93
C PRO A 135 -22.53 -4.30 -9.50
#